data_AF-A0A9E5YCZ1-F1
#
_entry.id   AF-A0A9E5YCZ1-F1
#
_cell.length_a   1.000
_cell.length_b   1.000
_cell.length_c   1.000
_cell.angle_alpha   90.00
_cell.angle_beta   90.00
_cell.angle_gamma   90.00
#
_symmetry.space_group_name_H-M   'P 1'
#
loop_
_entity.id
_entity.type
_entity.pdbx_description
1 polymer ?
#
loop_
_entity_poly.entity_id
_entity_poly.type
_entity_poly.pdbx_seq_one_letter_code
_entity_poly.pdbx_strand_id
1 'polypeptide(L)'
;MAFKPARVIFEQDALKYPLGEKLYRFFRDKGTDVSFAASHNRVSAIPGRTRSEKYFEAKRTLVVGVRRTTAFETCKPSAHFQLPLATSCPGKCEYCYLLTNLGKKPYVRIYVNIEEILSAARGYIEDRKPQVTVFEGAATSDPVPVEPYTGALARAVEFFGGQEYGRFRFVTKFTEVDTLLDVPHNGHTRFRFSINTPEVIRRFEHATPPLAERLAAAWKVAAAGYPLGFLVAPIILYDGWRESYRDLFKTAAAELNGKVYDLTFEFITHRFTKRAKGTILEVFPSTRLDLDEEARAFKFGQFGYGKYVYPKELFSDAKIYFEGLAGEYFPGSKVEYFV
;
A
#
# COMPACT_ATOMS: atom_id res chain seq x y z
N MET A 1 11.96 9.36 0.06
CA MET A 1 11.72 10.81 -0.10
C MET A 1 10.24 11.17 0.14
N ALA A 2 9.95 12.13 1.03
CA ALA A 2 8.57 12.56 1.33
C ALA A 2 7.85 13.08 0.07
N PHE A 3 6.58 12.67 -0.11
CA PHE A 3 5.77 13.09 -1.26
C PHE A 3 5.55 14.60 -1.21
N LYS A 4 5.86 15.30 -2.30
CA LYS A 4 5.58 16.73 -2.47
C LYS A 4 4.67 16.90 -3.69
N PRO A 5 3.38 17.26 -3.50
CA PRO A 5 2.48 17.45 -4.62
C PRO A 5 2.88 18.69 -5.43
N ALA A 6 2.75 18.62 -6.75
CA ALA A 6 2.86 19.78 -7.63
C ALA A 6 1.63 20.68 -7.55
N ARG A 7 0.47 20.09 -7.20
CA ARG A 7 -0.80 20.78 -7.02
C ARG A 7 -1.69 20.09 -6.00
N VAL A 8 -2.55 20.86 -5.36
CA VAL A 8 -3.48 20.40 -4.34
C VAL A 8 -4.90 20.86 -4.67
N ILE A 9 -5.83 19.92 -4.64
CA ILE A 9 -7.24 20.16 -5.00
C ILE A 9 -8.10 19.87 -3.78
N PHE A 10 -8.85 20.86 -3.32
CA PHE A 10 -9.70 20.73 -2.14
C PHE A 10 -11.17 20.49 -2.52
N GLU A 11 -11.85 19.58 -1.83
CA GLU A 11 -13.30 19.69 -1.65
C GLU A 11 -13.59 20.87 -0.72
N GLN A 12 -14.59 21.69 -1.05
CA GLN A 12 -14.96 22.83 -0.19
C GLN A 12 -15.30 22.38 1.23
N ASP A 13 -16.02 21.27 1.38
CA ASP A 13 -16.38 20.71 2.68
C ASP A 13 -15.18 20.25 3.50
N ALA A 14 -14.02 19.97 2.88
CA ALA A 14 -12.83 19.62 3.65
C ALA A 14 -12.37 20.79 4.53
N LEU A 15 -12.62 22.04 4.12
CA LEU A 15 -12.27 23.23 4.91
C LEU A 15 -13.11 23.40 6.18
N LYS A 16 -14.22 22.65 6.32
CA LYS A 16 -15.01 22.61 7.55
C LYS A 16 -14.32 21.80 8.67
N TYR A 17 -13.26 21.06 8.32
CA TYR A 17 -12.47 20.28 9.27
C TYR A 17 -11.17 21.01 9.60
N PRO A 18 -10.70 21.00 10.86
CA PRO A 18 -9.46 21.66 11.26
C PRO A 18 -8.23 21.26 10.42
N LEU A 19 -8.14 19.97 10.06
CA LEU A 19 -7.05 19.47 9.22
C LEU A 19 -7.12 20.05 7.79
N GLY A 20 -8.32 20.17 7.21
CA GLY A 20 -8.48 20.73 5.87
C GLY A 20 -8.12 22.21 5.82
N GLU A 21 -8.54 23.00 6.82
CA GLU A 21 -8.15 24.40 6.95
C GLU A 21 -6.63 24.56 7.11
N LYS A 22 -6.02 23.76 8.01
CA LYS A 22 -4.57 23.74 8.23
C LYS A 22 -3.80 23.45 6.93
N LEU A 23 -4.23 22.44 6.17
CA LEU A 23 -3.59 22.05 4.92
C LEU A 23 -3.76 23.12 3.84
N TYR A 24 -4.93 23.74 3.76
CA TYR A 24 -5.19 24.84 2.82
C TYR A 24 -4.23 26.01 3.04
N ARG A 25 -4.10 26.47 4.29
CA ARG A 25 -3.14 27.52 4.66
C ARG A 25 -1.70 27.09 4.33
N PHE A 26 -1.31 25.88 4.75
CA PHE A 26 0.03 25.34 4.51
C PHE A 26 0.42 25.35 3.02
N PHE A 27 -0.44 24.84 2.13
CA PHE A 27 -0.12 24.76 0.70
C PHE A 27 -0.15 26.12 0.00
N ARG A 28 -1.06 27.01 0.42
CA ARG A 28 -1.09 28.40 -0.07
C ARG A 28 0.18 29.16 0.32
N ASP A 29 0.59 29.05 1.58
CA ASP A 29 1.77 29.76 2.09
C ASP A 29 3.08 29.20 1.48
N LYS A 30 3.07 27.93 1.04
CA LYS A 30 4.16 27.31 0.27
C LYS A 30 4.13 27.67 -1.23
N GLY A 31 3.15 28.42 -1.71
CA GLY A 31 2.99 28.76 -3.13
C GLY A 31 2.68 27.55 -4.02
N THR A 32 2.11 26.48 -3.47
CA THR A 32 1.67 25.32 -4.27
C THR A 32 0.43 25.71 -5.07
N ASP A 33 0.27 25.15 -6.27
CA ASP A 33 -0.95 25.33 -7.09
C ASP A 33 -2.16 24.74 -6.35
N VAL A 34 -3.07 25.61 -5.89
CA VAL A 34 -4.26 25.22 -5.12
C VAL A 34 -5.52 25.55 -5.91
N SER A 35 -6.38 24.54 -6.07
CA SER A 35 -7.69 24.69 -6.70
C SER A 35 -8.77 23.91 -5.94
N PHE A 36 -10.02 24.01 -6.41
CA PHE A 36 -11.17 23.39 -5.77
C PHE A 36 -11.90 22.44 -6.73
N ALA A 37 -12.50 21.39 -6.18
CA ALA A 37 -13.41 20.50 -6.89
C ALA A 37 -14.67 20.26 -6.06
N ALA A 38 -15.81 20.07 -6.73
CA ALA A 38 -17.06 19.74 -6.07
C ALA A 38 -17.02 18.37 -5.36
N SER A 39 -16.18 17.44 -5.86
CA SER A 39 -15.93 16.18 -5.19
C SER A 39 -14.53 15.64 -5.48
N HIS A 40 -13.92 15.02 -4.48
CA HIS A 40 -12.68 14.26 -4.56
C HIS A 40 -12.79 13.06 -5.51
N ASN A 41 -14.02 12.66 -5.88
CA ASN A 41 -14.27 11.64 -6.89
C ASN A 41 -14.40 12.19 -8.32
N ARG A 42 -14.47 13.52 -8.50
CA ARG A 42 -14.68 14.20 -9.79
C ARG A 42 -13.71 15.36 -9.93
N VAL A 43 -12.46 15.01 -10.27
CA VAL A 43 -11.37 15.96 -10.50
C VAL A 43 -11.06 15.99 -12.00
N SER A 44 -11.28 17.13 -12.63
CA SER A 44 -11.02 17.36 -14.08
C SER A 44 -9.79 18.22 -14.36
N ALA A 45 -9.29 18.97 -13.37
CA ALA A 45 -8.24 19.97 -13.53
C ALA A 45 -6.80 19.40 -13.60
N ILE A 46 -6.63 18.15 -14.03
CA ILE A 46 -5.30 17.53 -14.12
C ILE A 46 -4.77 17.69 -15.56
N PRO A 47 -3.60 18.30 -15.76
CA PRO A 47 -3.04 18.53 -17.09
C PRO A 47 -2.58 17.23 -17.77
N GLY A 48 -2.31 17.32 -19.07
CA GLY A 48 -1.86 16.21 -19.91
C GLY A 48 -2.77 15.98 -21.11
N ARG A 49 -2.18 15.65 -22.25
CA ARG A 49 -2.86 15.35 -23.51
C ARG A 49 -3.08 13.85 -23.67
N THR A 50 -2.05 13.06 -23.35
CA THR A 50 -2.11 11.59 -23.42
C THR A 50 -2.53 10.98 -22.08
N ARG A 51 -2.91 9.70 -22.09
CA ARG A 51 -3.22 8.97 -20.84
C ARG A 51 -2.00 8.84 -19.94
N SER A 52 -0.83 8.60 -20.53
CA SER A 52 0.45 8.56 -19.82
C SER A 52 0.70 9.88 -19.10
N GLU A 53 0.70 11.02 -19.83
CA GLU A 53 0.90 12.35 -19.23
C GLU A 53 -0.08 12.63 -18.09
N LYS A 54 -1.39 12.39 -18.30
CA LYS A 54 -2.42 12.58 -17.27
C LYS A 54 -2.17 11.70 -16.04
N TYR A 55 -1.69 10.47 -16.23
CA TYR A 55 -1.36 9.58 -15.12
C TYR A 55 -0.19 10.12 -14.29
N PHE A 56 0.91 10.52 -14.94
CA PHE A 56 2.09 11.06 -14.25
C PHE A 56 1.77 12.38 -13.52
N GLU A 57 0.97 13.25 -14.15
CA GLU A 57 0.49 14.49 -13.54
C GLU A 57 -0.44 14.22 -12.36
N ALA A 58 -1.36 13.27 -12.47
CA ALA A 58 -2.23 12.87 -11.38
C ALA A 58 -1.43 12.30 -10.19
N LYS A 59 -0.38 11.52 -10.43
CA LYS A 59 0.51 10.99 -9.38
C LYS A 59 1.32 12.06 -8.65
N ARG A 60 1.28 13.30 -9.12
CA ARG A 60 1.84 14.50 -8.48
C ARG A 60 0.75 15.43 -7.92
N THR A 61 -0.52 15.02 -7.97
CA THR A 61 -1.67 15.78 -7.47
C THR A 61 -2.16 15.18 -6.16
N LEU A 62 -2.29 16.03 -5.13
CA LEU A 62 -2.96 15.70 -3.89
C LEU A 62 -4.40 16.22 -3.94
N VAL A 63 -5.35 15.41 -3.49
CA VAL A 63 -6.75 15.78 -3.38
C VAL A 63 -7.19 15.63 -1.93
N VAL A 64 -7.61 16.73 -1.32
CA VAL A 64 -8.07 16.79 0.07
C VAL A 64 -9.58 16.74 0.09
N GLY A 65 -10.15 15.70 0.69
CA GLY A 65 -11.60 15.50 0.72
C GLY A 65 -12.11 14.96 2.05
N VAL A 66 -13.42 14.73 2.10
CA VAL A 66 -14.14 14.15 3.24
C VAL A 66 -14.60 12.74 2.85
N ARG A 67 -14.27 11.73 3.65
CA ARG A 67 -14.75 10.36 3.44
C ARG A 67 -16.21 10.26 3.90
N ARG A 68 -17.14 10.20 2.96
CA ARG A 68 -18.59 10.12 3.27
C ARG A 68 -19.13 8.69 3.37
N THR A 69 -18.48 7.74 2.72
CA THR A 69 -18.87 6.32 2.82
C THR A 69 -18.37 5.76 4.14
N THR A 70 -19.32 5.46 5.03
CA THR A 70 -19.08 4.92 6.38
C THR A 70 -18.84 3.41 6.37
N ALA A 71 -19.46 2.68 5.43
CA ALA A 71 -19.26 1.24 5.30
C ALA A 71 -17.84 0.91 4.81
N PHE A 72 -17.20 -0.07 5.48
CA PHE A 72 -15.88 -0.56 5.13
C PHE A 72 -15.97 -1.81 4.25
N GLU A 73 -15.13 -1.82 3.22
CA GLU A 73 -14.98 -2.98 2.34
C GLU A 73 -14.26 -4.12 3.06
N THR A 74 -14.56 -5.37 2.68
CA THR A 74 -13.80 -6.52 3.18
C THR A 74 -12.37 -6.55 2.61
N CYS A 75 -11.43 -7.17 3.32
CA CYS A 75 -10.02 -7.18 2.92
C CYS A 75 -9.32 -8.53 3.06
N LYS A 76 -10.01 -9.64 2.77
CA LYS A 76 -9.42 -10.98 2.85
C LYS A 76 -8.37 -11.19 1.73
N PRO A 77 -7.28 -11.94 1.99
CA PRO A 77 -6.94 -12.62 3.26
C PRO A 77 -6.24 -11.73 4.30
N SER A 78 -5.80 -10.50 3.94
CA SER A 78 -5.03 -9.62 4.85
C SER A 78 -5.79 -9.28 6.13
N ALA A 79 -7.03 -8.83 6.04
CA ALA A 79 -7.77 -8.30 7.17
C ALA A 79 -9.26 -8.59 7.07
N HIS A 80 -10.02 -8.24 8.11
CA HIS A 80 -11.47 -8.27 8.05
C HIS A 80 -11.98 -7.12 7.17
N PHE A 81 -11.49 -5.90 7.44
CA PHE A 81 -11.97 -4.68 6.79
C PHE A 81 -10.82 -3.80 6.27
N GLN A 82 -11.12 -2.97 5.28
CA GLN A 82 -10.23 -1.89 4.82
C GLN A 82 -10.49 -0.64 5.65
N LEU A 83 -9.45 -0.04 6.23
CA LEU A 83 -9.53 1.26 6.90
C LEU A 83 -9.20 2.37 5.88
N PRO A 84 -10.16 3.20 5.47
CA PRO A 84 -9.98 4.14 4.35
C PRO A 84 -9.26 5.42 4.80
N LEU A 85 -7.96 5.35 5.13
CA LEU A 85 -7.16 6.52 5.53
C LEU A 85 -6.73 7.41 4.35
N ALA A 86 -6.44 6.79 3.22
CA ALA A 86 -6.02 7.46 1.98
C ALA A 86 -6.42 6.61 0.76
N THR A 87 -6.33 7.17 -0.44
CA THR A 87 -6.53 6.42 -1.69
C THR A 87 -5.52 6.81 -2.76
N SER A 88 -5.04 5.82 -3.52
CA SER A 88 -3.88 5.90 -4.41
C SER A 88 -2.56 6.11 -3.65
N CYS A 89 -1.47 6.23 -4.39
CA CYS A 89 -0.10 6.32 -3.91
C CYS A 89 0.72 7.16 -4.92
N PRO A 90 1.73 7.93 -4.48
CA PRO A 90 2.61 8.69 -5.37
C PRO A 90 3.59 7.83 -6.18
N GLY A 91 3.80 6.58 -5.75
CA GLY A 91 4.54 5.56 -6.48
C GLY A 91 3.87 5.22 -7.82
N LYS A 92 4.69 4.78 -8.76
CA LYS A 92 4.29 4.57 -10.16
C LYS A 92 4.62 3.15 -10.61
N CYS A 93 4.33 2.18 -9.74
CA CYS A 93 4.63 0.79 -10.03
C CYS A 93 3.83 0.31 -11.25
N GLU A 94 4.50 -0.26 -12.25
CA GLU A 94 3.87 -0.65 -13.52
C GLU A 94 2.83 -1.76 -13.32
N TYR A 95 3.12 -2.70 -12.43
CA TYR A 95 2.24 -3.83 -12.08
C TYR A 95 1.09 -3.46 -11.13
N CYS A 96 0.92 -2.19 -10.76
CA CYS A 96 0.03 -1.80 -9.67
C CYS A 96 -1.43 -2.22 -9.95
N TYR A 97 -1.97 -3.13 -9.14
CA TYR A 97 -3.35 -3.62 -9.33
C TYR A 97 -4.41 -2.49 -9.24
N LEU A 98 -4.09 -1.39 -8.56
CA LEU A 98 -4.95 -0.21 -8.47
C LEU A 98 -5.17 0.44 -9.85
N LEU A 99 -4.34 0.18 -10.86
CA LEU A 99 -4.63 0.62 -12.23
C LEU A 99 -5.93 0.01 -12.79
N THR A 100 -6.40 -1.13 -12.26
CA THR A 100 -7.68 -1.73 -12.66
C THR A 100 -8.89 -0.89 -12.22
N ASN A 101 -8.90 -0.45 -10.96
CA ASN A 101 -10.07 0.15 -10.31
C ASN A 101 -9.93 1.66 -10.10
N LEU A 102 -8.71 2.13 -9.84
CA LEU A 102 -8.34 3.54 -9.68
C LEU A 102 -7.62 4.10 -10.91
N GLY A 103 -7.45 3.34 -11.99
CA GLY A 103 -6.76 3.83 -13.21
C GLY A 103 -7.36 5.10 -13.81
N LYS A 104 -8.67 5.36 -13.58
CA LYS A 104 -9.35 6.60 -13.99
C LYS A 104 -9.14 7.77 -13.02
N LYS A 105 -8.71 7.48 -11.78
CA LYS A 105 -8.51 8.45 -10.69
C LYS A 105 -7.18 8.17 -9.96
N PRO A 106 -6.03 8.25 -10.66
CA PRO A 106 -4.75 7.82 -10.09
C PRO A 106 -4.14 8.85 -9.12
N TYR A 107 -4.77 10.00 -8.93
CA TYR A 107 -4.34 11.03 -7.98
C TYR A 107 -4.45 10.59 -6.52
N VAL A 108 -3.56 11.12 -5.69
CA VAL A 108 -3.48 10.80 -4.27
C VAL A 108 -4.61 11.52 -3.54
N ARG A 109 -5.40 10.79 -2.76
CA ARG A 109 -6.49 11.32 -1.93
C ARG A 109 -6.18 11.12 -0.46
N ILE A 110 -6.44 12.16 0.32
CA ILE A 110 -6.44 12.12 1.78
C ILE A 110 -7.81 12.55 2.31
N TYR A 111 -8.15 12.05 3.50
CA TYR A 111 -9.41 12.33 4.14
C TYR A 111 -9.20 13.12 5.44
N VAL A 112 -9.95 14.21 5.61
CA VAL A 112 -9.77 15.13 6.74
C VAL A 112 -10.59 14.76 7.97
N ASN A 113 -11.61 13.90 7.81
CA ASN A 113 -12.51 13.43 8.86
C ASN A 113 -12.00 12.14 9.53
N ILE A 114 -10.76 12.16 10.01
CA ILE A 114 -10.07 10.98 10.58
C ILE A 114 -10.84 10.40 11.77
N GLU A 115 -11.36 11.25 12.66
CA GLU A 115 -12.09 10.81 13.84
C GLU A 115 -13.39 10.06 13.50
N GLU A 116 -14.08 10.45 12.42
CA GLU A 116 -15.27 9.76 11.95
C GLU A 116 -14.92 8.36 11.41
N ILE A 117 -13.79 8.25 10.69
CA ILE A 117 -13.30 6.96 10.19
C ILE A 117 -12.94 6.03 11.35
N LEU A 118 -12.23 6.53 12.37
CA LEU A 118 -11.85 5.73 13.53
C LEU A 118 -13.07 5.36 14.39
N SER A 119 -14.05 6.25 14.51
CA SER A 119 -15.32 5.96 15.17
C SER A 119 -16.10 4.85 14.46
N ALA A 120 -16.16 4.86 13.12
CA ALA A 120 -16.74 3.75 12.37
C ALA A 120 -15.98 2.43 12.61
N ALA A 121 -14.64 2.46 12.65
CA ALA A 121 -13.83 1.29 12.97
C ALA A 121 -14.14 0.72 14.36
N ARG A 122 -14.39 1.59 15.36
CA ARG A 122 -14.84 1.19 16.69
C ARG A 122 -16.14 0.39 16.63
N GLY A 123 -17.13 0.84 15.86
CA GLY A 123 -18.39 0.11 15.67
C GLY A 123 -18.18 -1.32 15.18
N TYR A 124 -17.35 -1.51 14.16
CA TYR A 124 -16.99 -2.84 13.65
C TYR A 124 -16.28 -3.74 14.68
N ILE A 125 -15.54 -3.16 15.61
CA ILE A 125 -14.89 -3.90 16.71
C ILE A 125 -15.94 -4.36 17.71
N GLU A 126 -16.83 -3.46 18.14
CA GLU A 126 -17.91 -3.77 19.09
C GLU A 126 -18.83 -4.88 18.57
N ASP A 127 -19.25 -4.79 17.31
CA ASP A 127 -20.13 -5.77 16.65
C ASP A 127 -19.55 -7.20 16.61
N ARG A 128 -18.22 -7.31 16.72
CA ARG A 128 -17.49 -8.58 16.63
C ARG A 128 -16.91 -9.03 17.96
N LYS A 129 -17.21 -8.35 19.08
CA LYS A 129 -16.74 -8.81 20.39
C LYS A 129 -17.31 -10.20 20.73
N PRO A 130 -16.53 -11.09 21.37
CA PRO A 130 -15.15 -10.89 21.85
C PRO A 130 -14.07 -11.34 20.83
N GLN A 131 -14.39 -11.45 19.53
CA GLN A 131 -13.38 -11.81 18.53
C GLN A 131 -12.55 -10.60 18.11
N VAL A 132 -11.26 -10.84 17.87
CA VAL A 132 -10.37 -9.82 17.31
C VAL A 132 -10.82 -9.44 15.90
N THR A 133 -10.87 -8.13 15.65
CA THR A 133 -11.14 -7.53 14.34
C THR A 133 -9.89 -6.84 13.83
N VAL A 134 -9.54 -7.09 12.56
CA VAL A 134 -8.28 -6.66 11.95
C VAL A 134 -8.61 -5.73 10.79
N PHE A 135 -7.92 -4.59 10.71
CA PHE A 135 -8.13 -3.57 9.68
C PHE A 135 -6.87 -3.35 8.85
N GLU A 136 -7.03 -3.26 7.52
CA GLU A 136 -5.97 -2.97 6.56
C GLU A 136 -5.98 -1.49 6.17
N GLY A 137 -4.92 -0.75 6.51
CA GLY A 137 -4.78 0.68 6.22
C GLY A 137 -4.22 1.02 4.83
N ALA A 138 -3.72 0.04 4.08
CA ALA A 138 -3.05 0.24 2.79
C ALA A 138 -3.71 -0.54 1.62
N ALA A 139 -4.98 -0.94 1.76
CA ALA A 139 -5.67 -1.73 0.73
C ALA A 139 -5.88 -1.00 -0.60
N THR A 140 -5.90 0.33 -0.57
CA THR A 140 -6.11 1.16 -1.78
C THR A 140 -5.14 2.32 -1.89
N SER A 141 -4.08 2.33 -1.08
CA SER A 141 -3.12 3.43 -0.97
C SER A 141 -1.80 2.97 -0.38
N ASP A 142 -0.83 3.87 -0.38
CA ASP A 142 0.29 3.81 0.57
C ASP A 142 0.14 5.02 1.51
N PRO A 143 -0.16 4.82 2.80
CA PRO A 143 -0.45 5.94 3.71
C PRO A 143 0.81 6.67 4.18
N VAL A 144 1.99 6.05 4.15
CA VAL A 144 3.23 6.62 4.71
C VAL A 144 3.65 7.92 4.00
N PRO A 145 3.66 8.03 2.65
CA PRO A 145 4.06 9.26 1.98
C PRO A 145 3.22 10.50 2.30
N VAL A 146 1.97 10.31 2.72
CA VAL A 146 1.04 11.40 3.03
C VAL A 146 0.91 11.67 4.52
N GLU A 147 1.53 10.85 5.36
CA GLU A 147 1.48 10.99 6.81
C GLU A 147 1.95 12.36 7.32
N PRO A 148 3.02 12.98 6.78
CA PRO A 148 3.43 14.33 7.18
C PRO A 148 2.34 15.40 7.00
N TYR A 149 1.36 15.14 6.14
CA TYR A 149 0.22 16.04 5.92
C TYR A 149 -0.96 15.71 6.82
N THR A 150 -1.25 14.42 7.03
CA THR A 150 -2.51 13.98 7.64
C THR A 150 -2.39 13.71 9.14
N GLY A 151 -1.29 13.12 9.59
CA GLY A 151 -1.19 12.49 10.91
C GLY A 151 -2.18 11.31 11.09
N ALA A 152 -2.74 10.78 9.99
CA ALA A 152 -3.84 9.81 10.05
C ALA A 152 -3.35 8.43 10.47
N LEU A 153 -2.14 8.06 10.06
CA LEU A 153 -1.53 6.77 10.38
C LEU A 153 -1.12 6.73 11.85
N ALA A 154 -0.48 7.78 12.37
CA ALA A 154 -0.17 7.89 13.80
C ALA A 154 -1.43 7.78 14.67
N ARG A 155 -2.50 8.52 14.34
CA ARG A 155 -3.78 8.44 15.06
C ARG A 155 -4.43 7.06 14.98
N ALA A 156 -4.35 6.40 13.82
CA ALA A 156 -4.85 5.04 13.69
C ALA A 156 -4.06 4.08 14.58
N VAL A 157 -2.73 4.15 14.55
CA VAL A 157 -1.86 3.30 15.40
C VAL A 157 -2.18 3.48 16.87
N GLU A 158 -2.26 4.73 17.36
CA GLU A 158 -2.62 5.04 18.74
C GLU A 158 -4.03 4.54 19.10
N PHE A 159 -5.01 4.80 18.23
CA PHE A 159 -6.40 4.32 18.41
C PHE A 159 -6.46 2.81 18.62
N PHE A 160 -5.79 2.02 17.75
CA PHE A 160 -5.77 0.56 17.83
C PHE A 160 -4.92 0.05 19.00
N GLY A 161 -3.87 0.78 19.39
CA GLY A 161 -3.11 0.53 20.62
C GLY A 161 -3.99 0.59 21.87
N GLY A 162 -5.05 1.40 21.86
CA GLY A 162 -6.07 1.47 22.91
C GLY A 162 -7.27 0.53 22.73
N GLN A 163 -7.30 -0.35 21.73
CA GLN A 163 -8.42 -1.30 21.52
C GLN A 163 -8.05 -2.73 21.96
N GLU A 164 -8.82 -3.30 22.89
CA GLU A 164 -8.62 -4.69 23.34
C GLU A 164 -8.78 -5.70 22.19
N TYR A 165 -9.88 -5.61 21.43
CA TYR A 165 -10.24 -6.52 20.33
C TYR A 165 -9.95 -5.94 18.94
N GLY A 166 -9.28 -4.79 18.84
CA GLY A 166 -8.93 -4.14 17.57
C GLY A 166 -7.47 -4.36 17.21
N ARG A 167 -7.19 -4.70 15.93
CA ARG A 167 -5.83 -4.78 15.39
C ARG A 167 -5.72 -4.02 14.08
N PHE A 168 -4.57 -3.40 13.88
CA PHE A 168 -4.26 -2.66 12.67
C PHE A 168 -3.10 -3.29 11.92
N ARG A 169 -3.15 -3.22 10.60
CA ARG A 169 -2.01 -3.56 9.75
C ARG A 169 -2.00 -2.65 8.54
N PHE A 170 -0.82 -2.35 8.06
CA PHE A 170 -0.62 -1.65 6.79
C PHE A 170 0.71 -2.08 6.18
N VAL A 171 0.89 -1.83 4.90
CA VAL A 171 2.11 -2.12 4.17
C VAL A 171 2.55 -0.88 3.42
N THR A 172 3.86 -0.64 3.36
CA THR A 172 4.44 0.48 2.61
C THR A 172 5.60 0.05 1.71
N LYS A 173 5.89 0.84 0.69
CA LYS A 173 7.18 0.83 -0.03
C LYS A 173 8.10 2.00 0.38
N PHE A 174 7.64 2.90 1.25
CA PHE A 174 8.32 4.14 1.60
C PHE A 174 9.00 4.05 2.97
N THR A 175 9.84 5.04 3.28
CA THR A 175 10.87 4.92 4.33
C THR A 175 10.79 6.03 5.38
N GLU A 176 9.86 6.96 5.21
CA GLU A 176 9.53 8.08 6.09
C GLU A 176 8.75 7.62 7.32
N VAL A 177 9.37 6.77 8.13
CA VAL A 177 8.72 6.12 9.27
C VAL A 177 9.00 6.80 10.60
N ASP A 178 9.92 7.76 10.64
CA ASP A 178 10.46 8.32 11.88
C ASP A 178 9.38 8.91 12.79
N THR A 179 8.35 9.57 12.23
CA THR A 179 7.24 10.16 13.02
C THR A 179 6.30 9.12 13.62
N LEU A 180 6.45 7.83 13.28
CA LEU A 180 5.63 6.74 13.76
C LEU A 180 6.33 5.92 14.84
N LEU A 181 7.64 6.06 15.02
CA LEU A 181 8.43 5.17 15.88
C LEU A 181 8.01 5.27 17.35
N ASP A 182 7.67 6.46 17.83
CA ASP A 182 7.31 6.71 19.23
C ASP A 182 5.79 6.66 19.52
N VAL A 183 4.97 6.30 18.53
CA VAL A 183 3.51 6.22 18.70
C VAL A 183 3.16 5.00 19.56
N PRO A 184 2.31 5.11 20.61
CA PRO A 184 2.00 4.01 21.53
C PRO A 184 1.14 2.92 20.86
N HIS A 185 1.80 2.04 20.11
CA HIS A 185 1.16 1.00 19.31
C HIS A 185 0.71 -0.23 20.11
N ASN A 186 1.21 -0.43 21.34
CA ASN A 186 0.88 -1.52 22.27
C ASN A 186 0.86 -2.92 21.63
N GLY A 187 1.75 -3.17 20.67
CA GLY A 187 1.78 -4.42 19.90
C GLY A 187 0.55 -4.69 19.02
N HIS A 188 -0.39 -3.75 18.87
CA HIS A 188 -1.65 -3.94 18.14
C HIS A 188 -1.58 -3.52 16.66
N THR A 189 -0.41 -3.07 16.20
CA THR A 189 -0.16 -2.66 14.80
C THR A 189 0.92 -3.53 14.16
N ARG A 190 0.56 -4.26 13.10
CA ARG A 190 1.52 -4.94 12.21
C ARG A 190 2.01 -3.98 11.14
N PHE A 191 3.24 -3.50 11.27
CA PHE A 191 3.87 -2.61 10.30
C PHE A 191 4.61 -3.46 9.27
N ARG A 192 4.25 -3.34 7.98
CA ARG A 192 4.84 -4.18 6.93
C ARG A 192 5.53 -3.38 5.84
N PHE A 193 6.52 -4.03 5.23
CA PHE A 193 7.21 -3.50 4.06
C PHE A 193 7.02 -4.40 2.86
N SER A 194 6.66 -3.80 1.72
CA SER A 194 6.72 -4.45 0.43
C SER A 194 8.16 -4.54 -0.03
N ILE A 195 8.68 -5.77 -0.14
CA ILE A 195 10.04 -6.03 -0.63
C ILE A 195 9.99 -6.85 -1.92
N ASN A 196 11.02 -6.69 -2.75
CA ASN A 196 11.19 -7.46 -3.97
C ASN A 196 12.67 -7.45 -4.38
N THR A 197 13.01 -8.26 -5.38
CA THR A 197 14.36 -8.29 -5.94
C THR A 197 14.77 -6.90 -6.48
N PRO A 198 16.04 -6.50 -6.39
CA PRO A 198 16.52 -5.24 -6.98
C PRO A 198 16.19 -5.10 -8.46
N GLU A 199 16.13 -6.22 -9.20
CA GLU A 199 15.69 -6.24 -10.59
C GLU A 199 14.23 -5.76 -10.76
N VAL A 200 13.28 -6.37 -10.03
CA VAL A 200 11.87 -5.99 -10.09
C VAL A 200 11.67 -4.55 -9.67
N ILE A 201 12.34 -4.12 -8.59
CA ILE A 201 12.27 -2.73 -8.10
C ILE A 201 12.75 -1.76 -9.18
N ARG A 202 13.94 -1.99 -9.74
CA ARG A 202 14.54 -1.11 -10.76
C ARG A 202 13.70 -1.04 -12.02
N ARG A 203 13.14 -2.17 -12.47
CA ARG A 203 12.38 -2.22 -13.73
C ARG A 203 10.98 -1.65 -13.60
N PHE A 204 10.30 -1.92 -12.48
CA PHE A 204 8.86 -1.75 -12.39
C PHE A 204 8.37 -0.87 -11.24
N GLU A 205 9.21 -0.47 -10.29
CA GLU A 205 8.80 0.29 -9.10
C GLU A 205 9.26 1.75 -9.11
N HIS A 206 8.83 2.49 -10.12
CA HIS A 206 9.18 3.90 -10.31
C HIS A 206 8.70 4.79 -9.15
N ALA A 207 9.55 5.75 -8.76
CA ALA A 207 9.30 6.69 -7.67
C ALA A 207 8.99 5.99 -6.32
N THR A 208 9.70 4.91 -6.03
CA THR A 208 9.72 4.26 -4.72
C THR A 208 11.18 4.03 -4.27
N PRO A 209 11.47 4.01 -2.96
CA PRO A 209 12.80 3.70 -2.44
C PRO A 209 13.33 2.33 -2.88
N PRO A 210 14.66 2.16 -3.03
CA PRO A 210 15.28 0.86 -3.28
C PRO A 210 15.16 -0.09 -2.07
N LEU A 211 15.45 -1.37 -2.28
CA LEU A 211 15.36 -2.42 -1.25
C LEU A 211 16.10 -2.05 0.04
N ALA A 212 17.35 -1.60 -0.07
CA ALA A 212 18.21 -1.31 1.08
C ALA A 212 17.56 -0.27 2.02
N GLU A 213 16.99 0.81 1.47
CA GLU A 213 16.31 1.82 2.28
C GLU A 213 15.04 1.27 2.95
N ARG A 214 14.30 0.38 2.29
CA ARG A 214 13.11 -0.27 2.88
C ARG A 214 13.49 -1.18 4.04
N LEU A 215 14.58 -1.94 3.91
CA LEU A 215 15.05 -2.83 4.97
C LEU A 215 15.60 -2.02 6.16
N ALA A 216 16.31 -0.92 5.91
CA ALA A 216 16.74 0.01 6.97
C ALA A 216 15.54 0.63 7.71
N ALA A 217 14.48 1.01 7.00
CA ALA A 217 13.23 1.48 7.63
C ALA A 217 12.52 0.37 8.41
N ALA A 218 12.50 -0.86 7.88
CA ALA A 218 11.96 -2.03 8.58
C ALA A 218 12.72 -2.31 9.88
N TRP A 219 14.04 -2.16 9.88
CA TRP A 219 14.87 -2.26 11.07
C TRP A 219 14.49 -1.22 12.12
N LYS A 220 14.36 0.07 11.74
CA LYS A 220 13.93 1.14 12.66
C LYS A 220 12.60 0.82 13.33
N VAL A 221 11.63 0.37 12.53
CA VAL A 221 10.29 0.01 13.00
C VAL A 221 10.31 -1.18 13.95
N ALA A 222 11.09 -2.23 13.65
CA ALA A 222 11.25 -3.37 14.55
C ALA A 222 11.98 -2.98 15.85
N ALA A 223 13.01 -2.14 15.76
CA ALA A 223 13.73 -1.63 16.92
C ALA A 223 12.85 -0.76 17.83
N ALA A 224 11.83 -0.10 17.28
CA ALA A 224 10.80 0.61 18.02
C ALA A 224 9.73 -0.31 18.65
N GLY A 225 9.82 -1.64 18.45
CA GLY A 225 8.94 -2.63 19.09
C GLY A 225 7.67 -2.97 18.30
N TYR A 226 7.50 -2.44 17.09
CA TYR A 226 6.37 -2.82 16.25
C TYR A 226 6.46 -4.29 15.83
N PRO A 227 5.35 -5.04 15.87
CA PRO A 227 5.23 -6.29 15.13
C PRO A 227 5.53 -6.07 13.65
N LEU A 228 6.64 -6.64 13.16
CA LEU A 228 7.10 -6.47 11.78
C LEU A 228 6.49 -7.55 10.85
N GLY A 229 6.33 -7.22 9.57
CA GLY A 229 6.12 -8.21 8.52
C GLY A 229 6.67 -7.78 7.16
N PHE A 230 6.89 -8.76 6.29
CA PHE A 230 7.26 -8.53 4.89
C PHE A 230 6.17 -9.03 3.95
N LEU A 231 5.85 -8.19 2.96
CA LEU A 231 5.02 -8.55 1.83
C LEU A 231 5.92 -8.69 0.60
N VAL A 232 6.17 -9.92 0.17
CA VAL A 232 6.91 -10.17 -1.09
C VAL A 232 5.89 -10.18 -2.23
N ALA A 233 5.72 -9.01 -2.85
CA ALA A 233 4.68 -8.80 -3.85
C ALA A 233 4.97 -7.67 -4.85
N PRO A 234 4.62 -7.86 -6.14
CA PRO A 234 4.22 -9.14 -6.74
C PRO A 234 5.44 -10.04 -6.96
N ILE A 235 5.31 -11.34 -6.70
CA ILE A 235 6.28 -12.33 -7.14
C ILE A 235 6.18 -12.42 -8.66
N ILE A 236 7.22 -11.94 -9.35
CA ILE A 236 7.41 -12.03 -10.80
C ILE A 236 8.47 -13.10 -11.05
N LEU A 237 8.10 -14.13 -11.81
CA LEU A 237 8.92 -15.29 -12.16
C LEU A 237 9.55 -15.06 -13.54
N TYR A 238 10.71 -14.41 -13.56
CA TYR A 238 11.57 -14.18 -14.74
C TYR A 238 12.75 -15.16 -14.74
N ASP A 239 13.52 -15.25 -15.82
CA ASP A 239 14.69 -16.14 -15.87
C ASP A 239 15.70 -15.83 -14.74
N GLY A 240 16.05 -16.84 -13.95
CA GLY A 240 16.91 -16.64 -12.77
C GLY A 240 16.21 -16.07 -11.53
N TRP A 241 14.87 -16.07 -11.50
CA TRP A 241 14.09 -15.58 -10.35
C TRP A 241 14.50 -16.26 -9.04
N ARG A 242 14.73 -17.59 -9.04
CA ARG A 242 15.06 -18.35 -7.83
C ARG A 242 16.24 -17.75 -7.08
N GLU A 243 17.40 -17.66 -7.73
CA GLU A 243 18.61 -17.09 -7.12
C GLU A 243 18.40 -15.63 -6.71
N SER A 244 17.70 -14.85 -7.54
CA SER A 244 17.43 -13.44 -7.23
C SER A 244 16.55 -13.26 -5.98
N TYR A 245 15.56 -14.12 -5.75
CA TYR A 245 14.76 -14.11 -4.53
C TYR A 245 15.49 -14.75 -3.35
N ARG A 246 16.36 -15.75 -3.56
CA ARG A 246 17.26 -16.23 -2.48
C ARG A 246 18.13 -15.10 -1.96
N ASP A 247 18.74 -14.33 -2.86
CA ASP A 247 19.57 -13.18 -2.50
C ASP A 247 18.77 -12.09 -1.78
N LEU A 248 17.50 -11.86 -2.17
CA LEU A 248 16.59 -10.97 -1.44
C LEU A 248 16.44 -11.40 0.03
N PHE A 249 16.13 -12.68 0.29
CA PHE A 249 15.94 -13.19 1.64
C PHE A 249 17.23 -13.16 2.45
N LYS A 250 18.35 -13.54 1.83
CA LYS A 250 19.69 -13.45 2.44
C LYS A 250 20.03 -12.01 2.84
N THR A 251 19.77 -11.05 1.96
CA THR A 251 20.01 -9.62 2.23
C THR A 251 19.11 -9.11 3.36
N ALA A 252 17.83 -9.46 3.34
CA ALA A 252 16.89 -9.08 4.40
C ALA A 252 17.27 -9.67 5.76
N ALA A 253 17.72 -10.93 5.80
CA ALA A 253 18.15 -11.59 7.03
C ALA A 253 19.41 -10.94 7.61
N ALA A 254 20.36 -10.58 6.74
CA ALA A 254 21.57 -9.87 7.13
C ALA A 254 21.26 -8.49 7.75
N GLU A 255 20.35 -7.72 7.16
CA GLU A 255 19.97 -6.39 7.68
C GLU A 255 19.28 -6.47 9.05
N LEU A 256 18.37 -7.44 9.23
CA LEU A 256 17.64 -7.60 10.50
C LEU A 256 18.46 -8.27 11.61
N ASN A 257 19.57 -8.91 11.26
CA ASN A 257 20.56 -9.48 12.17
C ASN A 257 19.96 -10.35 13.30
N GLY A 258 18.91 -11.13 12.99
CA GLY A 258 18.25 -12.06 13.93
C GLY A 258 17.49 -11.42 15.10
N LYS A 259 17.29 -10.09 15.10
CA LYS A 259 16.72 -9.34 16.23
C LYS A 259 15.22 -9.04 16.12
N VAL A 260 14.51 -9.73 15.23
CA VAL A 260 13.07 -9.53 15.02
C VAL A 260 12.31 -10.76 15.47
N TYR A 261 11.39 -10.57 16.42
CA TYR A 261 10.49 -11.60 16.90
C TYR A 261 9.13 -11.51 16.19
N ASP A 262 8.41 -12.63 16.11
CA ASP A 262 7.06 -12.68 15.52
C ASP A 262 6.98 -12.11 14.08
N LEU A 263 8.03 -12.33 13.28
CA LEU A 263 8.08 -11.87 11.90
C LEU A 263 7.07 -12.64 11.05
N THR A 264 6.24 -11.92 10.28
CA THR A 264 5.29 -12.54 9.35
C THR A 264 5.68 -12.30 7.89
N PHE A 265 5.47 -13.31 7.04
CA PHE A 265 5.56 -13.20 5.59
C PHE A 265 4.18 -13.33 4.93
N GLU A 266 3.96 -12.49 3.92
CA GLU A 266 2.84 -12.57 3.00
C GLU A 266 3.39 -12.67 1.57
N PHE A 267 2.92 -13.66 0.82
CA PHE A 267 3.37 -13.89 -0.55
C PHE A 267 2.24 -13.66 -1.53
N ILE A 268 2.48 -12.81 -2.53
CA ILE A 268 1.49 -12.54 -3.55
C ILE A 268 2.13 -12.64 -4.93
N THR A 269 1.67 -13.59 -5.73
CA THR A 269 2.09 -13.74 -7.12
C THR A 269 1.58 -12.62 -8.02
N HIS A 270 2.35 -12.31 -9.07
CA HIS A 270 1.91 -11.38 -10.09
C HIS A 270 0.59 -11.84 -10.71
N ARG A 271 -0.35 -10.90 -10.78
CA ARG A 271 -1.66 -11.06 -11.39
C ARG A 271 -2.06 -9.78 -12.07
N PHE A 272 -2.81 -9.90 -13.15
CA PHE A 272 -3.35 -8.75 -13.87
C PHE A 272 -4.75 -9.05 -14.40
N THR A 273 -5.47 -8.00 -14.77
CA THR A 273 -6.76 -8.11 -15.46
C THR A 273 -6.59 -7.62 -16.90
N LYS A 274 -7.49 -7.98 -17.81
CA LYS A 274 -7.49 -7.46 -19.19
C LYS A 274 -7.52 -5.91 -19.21
N ARG A 275 -8.29 -5.31 -18.29
CA ARG A 275 -8.36 -3.85 -18.11
C ARG A 275 -7.03 -3.27 -17.61
N ALA A 276 -6.36 -3.96 -16.68
CA ALA A 276 -5.05 -3.54 -16.19
C ALA A 276 -4.04 -3.55 -17.33
N LYS A 277 -3.97 -4.63 -18.12
CA LYS A 277 -3.06 -4.74 -19.27
C LYS A 277 -3.21 -3.57 -20.24
N GLY A 278 -4.43 -3.27 -20.69
CA GLY A 278 -4.67 -2.11 -21.56
C GLY A 278 -4.24 -0.78 -20.93
N THR A 279 -4.53 -0.58 -19.64
CA THR A 279 -4.11 0.63 -18.91
C THR A 279 -2.60 0.73 -18.79
N ILE A 280 -1.92 -0.37 -18.49
CA ILE A 280 -0.46 -0.43 -18.32
C ILE A 280 0.22 -0.09 -19.64
N LEU A 281 -0.20 -0.69 -20.76
CA LEU A 281 0.39 -0.43 -22.08
C LEU A 281 0.20 1.02 -22.55
N GLU A 282 -0.92 1.66 -22.19
CA GLU A 282 -1.16 3.08 -22.52
C GLU A 282 -0.36 4.05 -21.63
N VAL A 283 -0.09 3.68 -20.37
CA VAL A 283 0.64 4.53 -19.41
C VAL A 283 2.15 4.33 -19.52
N PHE A 284 2.59 3.09 -19.68
CA PHE A 284 3.98 2.64 -19.74
C PHE A 284 4.22 1.88 -21.06
N PRO A 285 4.25 2.56 -22.22
CA PRO A 285 4.36 1.90 -23.53
C PRO A 285 5.64 1.10 -23.72
N SER A 286 6.69 1.39 -22.95
CA SER A 286 7.97 0.68 -22.96
C SER A 286 8.12 -0.33 -21.83
N THR A 287 7.03 -0.67 -21.13
CA THR A 287 7.04 -1.68 -20.07
C THR A 287 7.61 -3.00 -20.58
N ARG A 288 8.42 -3.66 -19.74
CA ARG A 288 8.87 -5.04 -19.97
C ARG A 288 8.12 -6.03 -19.08
N LEU A 289 7.00 -5.60 -18.49
CA LEU A 289 6.20 -6.46 -17.63
C LEU A 289 5.50 -7.50 -18.51
N ASP A 290 5.74 -8.78 -18.22
CA ASP A 290 5.04 -9.87 -18.89
C ASP A 290 3.54 -9.84 -18.54
N LEU A 291 2.74 -9.57 -19.58
CA LEU A 291 1.28 -9.49 -19.56
C LEU A 291 0.69 -10.39 -20.66
N ASP A 292 1.42 -11.44 -21.07
CA ASP A 292 0.88 -12.45 -21.97
C ASP A 292 -0.25 -13.21 -21.29
N GLU A 293 -1.41 -13.24 -21.94
CA GLU A 293 -2.61 -13.91 -21.42
C GLU A 293 -2.56 -15.41 -21.68
N GLU A 294 -1.89 -15.85 -22.74
CA GLU A 294 -1.79 -17.25 -23.16
C GLU A 294 -0.86 -18.05 -22.23
N ALA A 295 0.18 -17.40 -21.70
CA ALA A 295 1.07 -17.95 -20.69
C ALA A 295 0.45 -18.01 -19.26
N ARG A 296 -0.84 -17.69 -19.09
CA ARG A 296 -1.48 -17.52 -17.77
C ARG A 296 -2.75 -18.36 -17.62
N ALA A 297 -3.07 -18.68 -16.38
CA ALA A 297 -4.37 -19.26 -16.02
C ALA A 297 -5.37 -18.14 -15.66
N PHE A 298 -6.59 -18.23 -16.18
CA PHE A 298 -7.67 -17.30 -15.84
C PHE A 298 -8.44 -17.77 -14.59
N LYS A 299 -8.71 -16.85 -13.65
CA LYS A 299 -9.51 -17.10 -12.45
C LYS A 299 -10.45 -15.94 -12.17
N PHE A 300 -11.63 -16.24 -11.62
CA PHE A 300 -12.51 -15.22 -11.07
C PHE A 300 -12.04 -14.77 -9.67
N GLY A 301 -12.03 -13.47 -9.43
CA GLY A 301 -11.77 -12.88 -8.13
C GLY A 301 -13.02 -12.88 -7.22
N GLN A 302 -12.81 -12.56 -5.94
CA GLN A 302 -13.89 -12.49 -4.93
C GLN A 302 -15.04 -11.55 -5.33
N PHE A 303 -14.75 -10.49 -6.09
CA PHE A 303 -15.72 -9.48 -6.53
C PHE A 303 -16.19 -9.71 -7.98
N GLY A 304 -16.09 -10.94 -8.49
CA GLY A 304 -16.62 -11.34 -9.80
C GLY A 304 -15.78 -10.94 -11.02
N TYR A 305 -14.75 -10.10 -10.89
CA TYR A 305 -13.88 -9.77 -12.01
C TYR A 305 -12.84 -10.88 -12.29
N GLY A 306 -12.57 -11.13 -13.57
CA GLY A 306 -11.54 -12.05 -14.01
C GLY A 306 -10.12 -11.50 -13.86
N LYS A 307 -9.18 -12.37 -13.48
CA LYS A 307 -7.75 -12.08 -13.39
C LYS A 307 -6.92 -13.24 -13.95
N TYR A 308 -5.79 -12.90 -14.53
CA TYR A 308 -4.76 -13.83 -15.00
C TYR A 308 -3.73 -14.02 -13.89
N VAL A 309 -3.40 -15.28 -13.62
CA VAL A 309 -2.42 -15.72 -12.61
C VAL A 309 -1.47 -16.73 -13.24
N TYR A 310 -0.39 -17.08 -12.56
CA TYR A 310 0.47 -18.18 -13.02
C TYR A 310 -0.28 -19.52 -13.09
N PRO A 311 0.08 -20.42 -14.02
CA PRO A 311 -0.41 -21.80 -14.05
C PRO A 311 -0.21 -22.51 -12.71
N LYS A 312 -1.01 -23.56 -12.45
CA LYS A 312 -1.07 -24.23 -11.14
C LYS A 312 0.28 -24.81 -10.73
N GLU A 313 1.00 -25.39 -11.68
CA GLU A 313 2.27 -26.05 -11.49
C GLU A 313 3.33 -25.03 -11.06
N LEU A 314 3.43 -23.94 -11.82
CA LEU A 314 4.37 -22.85 -11.53
C LEU A 314 4.03 -22.10 -10.23
N PHE A 315 2.74 -21.91 -9.93
CA PHE A 315 2.31 -21.37 -8.64
C PHE A 315 2.71 -22.28 -7.47
N SER A 316 2.51 -23.59 -7.60
CA SER A 316 2.85 -24.55 -6.54
C SER A 316 4.36 -24.62 -6.31
N ASP A 317 5.13 -24.60 -7.39
CA ASP A 317 6.59 -24.55 -7.36
C ASP A 317 7.12 -23.29 -6.66
N ALA A 318 6.58 -22.12 -7.04
CA ALA A 318 6.90 -20.86 -6.36
C ALA A 318 6.54 -20.94 -4.87
N LYS A 319 5.34 -21.43 -4.53
CA LYS A 319 4.90 -21.54 -3.14
C LYS A 319 5.88 -22.34 -2.28
N ILE A 320 6.23 -23.55 -2.71
CA ILE A 320 7.19 -24.42 -2.00
C ILE A 320 8.52 -23.69 -1.82
N TYR A 321 9.00 -23.03 -2.87
CA TYR A 321 10.29 -22.34 -2.82
C TYR A 321 10.31 -21.15 -1.84
N PHE A 322 9.31 -20.27 -1.90
CA PHE A 322 9.24 -19.08 -1.03
C PHE A 322 8.97 -19.44 0.44
N GLU A 323 8.14 -20.44 0.70
CA GLU A 323 7.95 -20.98 2.07
C GLU A 323 9.26 -21.60 2.59
N GLY A 324 10.00 -22.30 1.72
CA GLY A 324 11.34 -22.81 2.02
C GLY A 324 12.34 -21.70 2.36
N LEU A 325 12.38 -20.61 1.57
CA LEU A 325 13.24 -19.45 1.85
C LEU A 325 12.88 -18.77 3.18
N ALA A 326 11.59 -18.61 3.49
CA ALA A 326 11.18 -18.06 4.78
C ALA A 326 11.67 -18.92 5.95
N GLY A 327 11.57 -20.25 5.85
CA GLY A 327 12.08 -21.17 6.85
C GLY A 327 13.61 -21.19 6.96
N GLU A 328 14.32 -21.14 5.82
CA GLU A 328 15.79 -21.15 5.76
C GLU A 328 16.40 -19.89 6.39
N TYR A 329 15.91 -18.70 6.01
CA TYR A 329 16.51 -17.42 6.40
C TYR A 329 15.89 -16.79 7.65
N PHE A 330 14.67 -17.15 8.00
CA PHE A 330 13.93 -16.59 9.13
C PHE A 330 13.24 -17.70 9.94
N PRO A 331 14.02 -18.57 10.61
CA PRO A 331 13.46 -19.64 11.43
C PRO A 331 12.53 -19.07 12.50
N GLY A 332 11.34 -19.66 12.65
CA GLY A 332 10.29 -19.19 13.56
C GLY A 332 9.40 -18.06 13.02
N SER A 333 9.68 -17.55 11.80
CA SER A 333 8.73 -16.67 11.11
C SER A 333 7.45 -17.42 10.70
N LYS A 334 6.36 -16.68 10.55
CA LYS A 334 5.08 -17.24 10.12
C LYS A 334 4.73 -16.78 8.71
N VAL A 335 4.45 -17.73 7.83
CA VAL A 335 3.83 -17.45 6.53
C VAL A 335 2.32 -17.35 6.74
N GLU A 336 1.75 -16.16 6.57
CA GLU A 336 0.32 -15.93 6.78
C GLU A 336 -0.51 -16.49 5.61
N TYR A 337 -0.05 -16.28 4.38
CA TYR A 337 -0.68 -16.81 3.17
C TYR A 337 0.22 -16.66 1.93
N PHE A 338 -0.11 -17.45 0.90
CA PHE A 338 0.47 -17.39 -0.44
C PHE A 338 -0.66 -17.39 -1.49
N VAL A 339 -0.79 -16.32 -2.29
CA VAL A 339 -1.97 -16.09 -3.19
C VAL A 339 -1.68 -15.52 -4.57
#